data_AF-A0A0J6CBM3-F1
#
_entry.id   AF-A0A0J6CBM3-F1
#
_cell.length_a   1.000
_cell.length_b   1.000
_cell.length_c   1.000
_cell.angle_alpha   90.00
_cell.angle_beta   90.00
_cell.angle_gamma   90.00
#
_symmetry.space_group_name_H-M   'P 1'
#
loop_
_entity.id
_entity.type
_entity.pdbx_description
1 polymer ?
#
loop_
_entity_poly.entity_id
_entity_poly.type
_entity_poly.pdbx_seq_one_letter_code
_entity_poly.pdbx_strand_id
1 'polypeptide(L)'
;MKVKADVRNRTGYNDVEDIHVGYEINQTTGSPVSSIRANIERNDKRIGTVTVERDGRMYISLDYANDISFDTKREVLTTILTDVEKVFNEPETDNITE
;
A
#
# COMPACT_ATOMS: atom_id res chain seq x y z
N MET A 1 -24.43 20.79 -8.60
CA MET A 1 -23.50 20.13 -7.65
C MET A 1 -22.18 20.89 -7.69
N LYS A 2 -21.52 21.14 -6.55
CA LYS A 2 -20.17 21.71 -6.51
C LYS A 2 -19.22 20.66 -5.93
N VAL A 3 -18.23 20.24 -6.70
CA VAL A 3 -17.20 19.28 -6.26
C VAL A 3 -16.18 20.04 -5.41
N LYS A 4 -15.86 19.54 -4.21
CA LYS A 4 -14.89 20.15 -3.29
C LYS A 4 -13.49 19.56 -3.45
N ALA A 5 -13.41 18.26 -3.70
CA ALA A 5 -12.20 17.51 -4.01
C ALA A 5 -12.60 16.25 -4.77
N ASP A 6 -11.74 15.80 -5.67
CA ASP A 6 -11.85 14.50 -6.33
C ASP A 6 -10.74 13.60 -5.78
N VAL A 7 -11.12 12.42 -5.28
CA VAL A 7 -10.20 11.47 -4.64
C VAL A 7 -10.28 10.16 -5.39
N ARG A 8 -9.13 9.70 -5.85
CA ARG A 8 -8.94 8.40 -6.47
C ARG A 8 -8.51 7.40 -5.40
N ASN A 9 -9.24 6.30 -5.34
CA ASN A 9 -8.81 5.10 -4.65
C ASN A 9 -8.31 4.11 -5.70
N ARG A 10 -7.02 3.76 -5.63
CA ARG A 10 -6.41 2.76 -6.52
C ARG A 10 -6.02 1.56 -5.68
N THR A 11 -6.24 0.37 -6.21
CA THR A 11 -5.75 -0.86 -5.59
C THR A 11 -4.57 -1.41 -6.37
N GLY A 12 -3.68 -2.07 -5.66
CA GLY A 12 -2.55 -2.80 -6.22
C GLY A 12 -2.28 -4.03 -5.36
N TYR A 13 -1.45 -4.94 -5.82
CA TYR A 13 -1.02 -6.06 -5.01
C TYR A 13 0.34 -6.57 -5.42
N ASN A 14 0.95 -7.34 -4.53
CA ASN A 14 2.13 -8.13 -4.83
C ASN A 14 2.09 -9.42 -4.00
N ASP A 15 2.77 -10.47 -4.49
CA ASP A 15 2.82 -11.77 -3.83
C ASP A 15 4.27 -12.12 -3.48
N VAL A 16 4.49 -12.62 -2.27
CA VAL A 16 5.78 -13.12 -1.79
C VAL A 16 5.56 -14.52 -1.22
N GLU A 17 6.06 -15.53 -1.93
CA GLU A 17 5.76 -16.94 -1.62
C GLU A 17 4.24 -17.21 -1.57
N ASP A 18 3.69 -17.55 -0.41
CA ASP A 18 2.26 -17.76 -0.17
C ASP A 18 1.59 -16.58 0.55
N ILE A 19 2.25 -15.43 0.62
CA ILE A 19 1.78 -14.19 1.23
C ILE A 19 1.31 -13.22 0.15
N HIS A 20 0.06 -12.78 0.27
CA HIS A 20 -0.54 -11.74 -0.55
C HIS A 20 -0.47 -10.39 0.16
N VAL A 21 0.03 -9.35 -0.50
CA VAL A 21 0.02 -7.98 0.00
C VAL A 21 -0.91 -7.14 -0.87
N GLY A 22 -2.10 -6.86 -0.37
CA GLY A 22 -3.11 -6.05 -1.06
C GLY A 22 -3.05 -4.59 -0.62
N TYR A 23 -2.76 -3.68 -1.55
CA TYR A 23 -2.61 -2.24 -1.32
C TYR A 23 -3.87 -1.46 -1.69
N GLU A 24 -4.14 -0.43 -0.90
CA GLU A 24 -5.11 0.63 -1.13
C GLU A 24 -4.36 1.98 -1.12
N ILE A 25 -4.45 2.71 -2.22
CA ILE A 25 -3.66 3.93 -2.47
C ILE A 25 -4.63 5.11 -2.54
N ASN A 26 -4.45 6.05 -1.61
CA ASN A 26 -5.28 7.24 -1.52
C ASN A 26 -4.58 8.43 -2.15
N GLN A 27 -5.24 9.04 -3.14
CA GLN A 27 -4.69 10.18 -3.88
C GLN A 27 -5.80 11.16 -4.26
N THR A 28 -5.62 12.44 -3.93
CA THR A 28 -6.45 13.50 -4.51
C THR A 28 -6.00 13.74 -5.95
N THR A 29 -6.93 13.84 -6.90
CA THR A 29 -6.57 14.04 -8.31
C THR A 29 -5.79 15.35 -8.49
N GLY A 30 -4.70 15.32 -9.27
CA GLY A 30 -3.78 16.45 -9.42
C GLY A 30 -2.96 16.75 -8.16
N SER A 31 -2.74 15.75 -7.30
CA SER A 31 -1.84 15.84 -6.15
C SER A 31 -1.06 14.55 -5.99
N PRO A 32 0.08 14.57 -5.27
CA PRO A 32 0.82 13.36 -4.96
C PRO A 32 0.00 12.41 -4.07
N VAL A 33 0.33 11.11 -4.12
CA VAL A 33 -0.25 10.09 -3.24
C VAL A 33 -0.06 10.49 -1.78
N SER A 34 -1.15 10.50 -0.99
CA SER A 34 -1.14 10.95 0.39
C SER A 34 -0.84 9.82 1.38
N SER A 35 -1.40 8.63 1.13
CA SER A 35 -1.22 7.47 2.00
C SER A 35 -1.42 6.17 1.23
N ILE A 36 -0.75 5.13 1.72
CA ILE A 36 -0.89 3.75 1.25
C ILE A 36 -1.26 2.90 2.46
N ARG A 37 -2.32 2.12 2.33
CA ARG A 37 -2.72 1.10 3.30
C ARG A 37 -2.54 -0.26 2.66
N ALA A 38 -2.20 -1.28 3.44
CA ALA A 38 -2.19 -2.64 2.94
C ALA A 38 -2.69 -3.64 3.97
N ASN A 39 -3.26 -4.72 3.46
CA ASN A 39 -3.45 -5.95 4.21
C ASN A 39 -2.40 -6.96 3.76
N ILE A 40 -1.80 -7.65 4.73
CA ILE A 40 -0.91 -8.78 4.49
C ILE A 40 -1.72 -10.03 4.81
N GLU A 41 -1.93 -10.88 3.82
CA GLU A 41 -2.84 -12.01 3.86
C GLU A 41 -2.13 -13.31 3.49
N ARG A 42 -2.55 -14.41 4.09
CA ARG A 42 -2.05 -15.77 3.78
C ARG A 42 -3.24 -16.72 3.90
N ASN A 43 -3.50 -17.53 2.87
CA ASN A 43 -4.66 -18.44 2.83
C ASN A 43 -5.98 -17.73 3.21
N ASP A 44 -6.25 -16.58 2.57
CA ASP A 44 -7.43 -15.72 2.81
C ASP A 44 -7.59 -15.19 4.24
N LYS A 45 -6.52 -15.23 5.05
CA LYS A 45 -6.50 -14.67 6.41
C LYS A 45 -5.54 -13.51 6.50
N ARG A 46 -6.01 -12.40 7.03
CA ARG A 46 -5.15 -11.26 7.35
C ARG A 46 -4.22 -11.59 8.52
N ILE A 47 -2.93 -11.52 8.26
CA ILE A 47 -1.84 -11.76 9.21
C ILE A 47 -1.06 -10.50 9.57
N GLY A 48 -1.35 -9.38 8.90
CA GLY A 48 -0.69 -8.10 9.16
C GLY A 48 -1.37 -6.94 8.46
N THR A 49 -0.93 -5.73 8.79
CA THR A 49 -1.38 -4.50 8.14
C THR A 49 -0.23 -3.53 7.94
N VAL A 50 -0.37 -2.68 6.94
CA VAL A 50 0.57 -1.61 6.62
C VAL A 50 -0.20 -0.29 6.56
N THR A 51 0.37 0.76 7.10
CA THR A 51 -0.01 2.14 6.83
C THR A 51 1.26 2.94 6.62
N VAL A 52 1.37 3.59 5.47
CA VAL A 52 2.44 4.54 5.18
C VAL A 52 1.84 5.85 4.74
N GLU A 53 2.23 6.92 5.42
CA GLU A 53 1.85 8.29 5.10
C GLU A 53 2.99 8.96 4.34
N ARG A 54 2.66 9.91 3.44
CA ARG A 54 3.67 10.64 2.67
C ARG A 54 4.64 11.44 3.55
N ASP A 55 4.24 11.83 4.76
CA ASP A 55 5.08 12.55 5.72
C ASP A 55 6.16 11.68 6.39
N GLY A 56 6.23 10.40 6.02
CA GLY A 56 7.21 9.44 6.53
C GLY A 56 6.72 8.62 7.72
N ARG A 57 5.51 8.89 8.25
CA ARG A 57 4.93 8.03 9.29
C ARG A 57 4.60 6.67 8.71
N MET A 58 5.17 5.63 9.31
CA MET A 58 4.99 4.24 8.88
C MET A 58 4.60 3.36 10.07
N TYR A 59 3.61 2.50 9.85
CA TYR A 59 3.21 1.43 10.75
C TYR A 59 3.09 0.14 9.96
N ILE A 60 3.82 -0.89 10.38
CA ILE A 60 3.71 -2.23 9.82
C ILE A 60 3.55 -3.21 10.97
N SER A 61 2.50 -4.02 10.93
CA SER A 61 2.26 -5.11 11.87
C SER A 61 2.25 -6.46 11.16
N LEU A 62 2.67 -7.48 11.90
CA LEU A 62 2.62 -8.89 11.51
C LEU A 62 2.04 -9.68 12.69
N ASP A 63 0.78 -9.37 13.03
CA ASP A 63 0.13 -9.76 14.28
C ASP A 63 -0.10 -11.28 14.42
N TYR A 64 -0.24 -12.00 13.31
CA TYR A 64 -0.54 -13.44 13.29
C TYR A 64 0.41 -14.23 12.37
N ALA A 65 1.64 -13.76 12.25
CA ALA A 65 2.68 -14.33 11.37
C ALA A 65 3.69 -15.21 12.15
N ASN A 66 3.27 -15.90 13.20
CA ASN A 66 4.16 -16.66 14.09
C ASN A 66 4.74 -17.93 13.43
N ASP A 67 4.08 -18.43 12.38
CA ASP A 67 4.46 -19.59 11.59
C ASP A 67 5.24 -19.22 10.31
N ILE A 68 5.52 -17.93 10.11
CA ILE A 68 6.29 -17.42 8.98
C ILE A 68 7.75 -17.20 9.39
N SER A 69 8.67 -17.67 8.55
CA SER A 69 10.11 -17.52 8.74
C SER A 69 10.53 -16.05 8.79
N PHE A 70 11.64 -15.74 9.45
CA PHE A 70 12.18 -14.37 9.44
C PHE A 70 12.66 -13.93 8.06
N ASP A 71 13.14 -14.86 7.23
CA ASP A 71 13.55 -14.56 5.86
C ASP A 71 12.35 -14.14 5.00
N THR A 72 11.25 -14.92 5.04
CA THR A 72 9.99 -14.55 4.37
C THR A 72 9.46 -13.21 4.88
N LYS A 73 9.50 -12.95 6.20
CA LYS A 73 9.11 -11.64 6.76
C LYS A 73 9.96 -10.50 6.20
N ARG A 74 11.28 -10.70 6.11
CA ARG A 74 12.18 -9.70 5.53
C ARG A 74 11.86 -9.43 4.07
N GLU A 75 11.58 -10.48 3.29
CA GLU A 75 11.19 -10.35 1.88
C GLU A 75 9.87 -9.57 1.73
N VAL A 76 8.83 -9.94 2.49
CA VAL A 76 7.55 -9.22 2.52
C VAL A 76 7.76 -7.73 2.85
N LEU A 77 8.53 -7.43 3.90
CA LEU A 77 8.82 -6.04 4.28
C LEU A 77 9.61 -5.30 3.20
N THR A 78 10.57 -5.95 2.55
CA THR A 78 11.36 -5.36 1.46
C THR A 78 10.48 -5.05 0.25
N THR A 79 9.58 -5.96 -0.11
CA THR A 79 8.59 -5.77 -1.17
C THR A 79 7.68 -4.59 -0.86
N ILE A 80 7.12 -4.52 0.35
CA ILE A 80 6.28 -3.40 0.80
C ILE A 80 7.01 -2.07 0.67
N LEU A 81 8.25 -1.97 1.18
CA LEU A 81 9.02 -0.73 1.13
C LEU A 81 9.33 -0.32 -0.32
N THR A 82 9.67 -1.28 -1.17
CA THR A 82 9.96 -1.05 -2.59
C THR A 82 8.72 -0.58 -3.35
N ASP A 83 7.57 -1.21 -3.11
CA ASP A 83 6.32 -0.86 -3.79
C ASP A 83 5.83 0.51 -3.33
N VAL A 84 5.88 0.79 -2.02
CA VAL A 84 5.55 2.09 -1.44
C VAL A 84 6.43 3.21 -2.01
N GLU A 85 7.74 2.99 -2.11
CA GLU A 85 8.68 3.95 -2.70
C GLU A 85 8.32 4.24 -4.15
N LYS A 86 8.03 3.22 -4.96
CA LYS A 86 7.60 3.40 -6.35
C LYS A 86 6.32 4.23 -6.41
N VAL A 87 5.29 3.86 -5.66
CA VAL A 87 3.97 4.51 -5.69
C VAL A 87 4.04 5.98 -5.24
N PHE A 88 4.82 6.29 -4.20
CA PHE A 88 4.96 7.68 -3.76
C PHE A 88 5.73 8.59 -4.74
N ASN A 89 6.53 7.97 -5.61
CA ASN A 89 7.33 8.64 -6.65
C ASN A 89 6.69 8.57 -8.03
N GLU A 90 5.48 8.02 -8.17
CA GLU A 90 4.72 8.09 -9.41
C GLU A 90 4.39 9.55 -9.78
N PRO A 91 4.34 9.88 -11.07
CA PRO A 91 3.88 11.20 -11.51
C PRO A 91 2.44 11.42 -11.04
N GLU A 92 2.10 12.68 -10.79
CA GLU A 92 0.72 13.04 -10.48
C GLU A 92 -0.19 12.58 -11.63
N THR A 93 -1.27 11.87 -11.30
CA THR A 93 -2.26 11.53 -12.33
C THR A 93 -3.00 12.81 -12.70
N ASP A 94 -2.66 13.36 -13.85
CA ASP A 94 -3.36 14.48 -14.44
C ASP A 94 -4.84 14.16 -14.64
N ASN A 95 -5.66 15.20 -14.48
CA ASN A 95 -7.08 15.13 -14.80
C ASN A 95 -7.27 14.78 -16.29
N ILE A 96 -8.35 14.05 -16.56
CA ILE A 96 -8.89 13.82 -17.90
C ILE A 96 -9.07 15.21 -18.54
N THR A 97 -8.39 15.45 -19.66
CA THR A 97 -8.62 16.61 -20.53
C THR A 97 -10.10 16.70 -20.87
N GLU A 98 -10.62 17.94 -20.81
CA GLU A 98 -12.00 18.38 -21.10
C GLU A 98 -12.75 17.60 -22.20
#